data_AF-A0A6N7KQ18-F1
#
_entry.id   AF-A0A6N7KQ18-F1
#
_cell.length_a   1.000
_cell.length_b   1.000
_cell.length_c   1.000
_cell.angle_alpha   90.00
_cell.angle_beta   90.00
_cell.angle_gamma   90.00
#
_symmetry.space_group_name_H-M   'P 1'
#
loop_
_entity.id
_entity.type
_entity.pdbx_description
1 polymer ?
#
loop_
_entity_poly.entity_id
_entity_poly.type
_entity_poly.pdbx_seq_one_letter_code
_entity_poly.pdbx_strand_id
1 'polypeptide(L)'
;MDSRIWESVDHLVAWLDEESTQSPQEERLLRLLKLSEEIGEVGAAVIGATGQNPRKGVTHTWEDVQHELCDVVFSALVALRTLTPDAARVFADRLAYVEQRSAASRRPDDRPPADR
;
A
#
# COMPACT_ATOMS: atom_id res chain seq x y z
N MET A 1 3.43 -14.12 0.52
CA MET A 1 4.28 -12.99 0.93
C MET A 1 5.33 -13.54 1.86
N ASP A 2 6.59 -13.12 1.74
CA ASP A 2 7.71 -13.67 2.51
C ASP A 2 7.49 -13.46 4.03
N SER A 3 7.77 -14.48 4.87
CA SER A 3 7.60 -14.36 6.32
C SER A 3 8.42 -13.20 6.89
N ARG A 4 9.56 -12.91 6.26
CA ARG A 4 10.46 -11.81 6.61
C ARG A 4 9.82 -10.43 6.52
N ILE A 5 8.83 -10.23 5.63
CA ILE A 5 8.12 -8.96 5.52
C ILE A 5 7.28 -8.72 6.78
N TRP A 6 6.54 -9.73 7.23
CA TRP A 6 5.69 -9.60 8.41
C TRP A 6 6.50 -9.53 9.70
N GLU A 7 7.62 -10.24 9.78
CA GLU A 7 8.60 -10.06 10.87
C GLU A 7 9.09 -8.60 10.92
N SER A 8 9.44 -8.01 9.77
CA SER A 8 9.88 -6.61 9.71
C SER A 8 8.76 -5.63 10.10
N VAL A 9 7.54 -5.88 9.65
CA VAL A 9 6.36 -5.06 10.02
C VAL A 9 6.09 -5.14 11.52
N ASP A 10 6.22 -6.33 12.12
CA ASP A 10 6.05 -6.51 13.56
C ASP A 10 7.10 -5.72 14.36
N HIS A 11 8.35 -5.71 13.89
CA HIS A 11 9.42 -4.91 14.50
C HIS A 11 9.14 -3.41 14.37
N LEU A 12 8.66 -2.95 13.21
CA LEU A 12 8.30 -1.55 12.99
C LEU A 12 7.13 -1.11 13.89
N VAL A 13 6.10 -1.94 14.01
CA VAL A 13 4.96 -1.66 14.90
C VAL A 13 5.41 -1.57 16.35
N ALA A 14 6.23 -2.52 16.82
CA ALA A 14 6.76 -2.52 18.17
C ALA A 14 7.58 -1.26 18.46
N TRP A 15 8.48 -0.89 17.55
CA TRP A 15 9.28 0.34 17.67
C TRP A 15 8.40 1.61 17.70
N LEU A 16 7.38 1.70 16.84
CA LEU A 16 6.44 2.83 16.84
C LEU A 16 5.60 2.88 18.12
N ASP A 17 5.20 1.74 18.66
CA ASP A 17 4.48 1.65 19.94
C ASP A 17 5.37 2.12 21.10
N GLU A 18 6.68 1.83 21.08
CA GLU A 18 7.66 2.26 22.09
C GLU A 18 7.92 3.78 22.06
N GLU A 19 7.99 4.38 20.87
CA GLU A 19 8.25 5.82 20.69
C GLU A 19 6.98 6.68 20.88
N SER A 20 5.79 6.07 20.86
CA SER A 20 4.55 6.82 20.96
C SER A 20 4.25 7.31 22.39
N THR A 21 3.76 8.55 22.46
CA THR A 21 3.19 9.14 23.68
C THR A 21 1.66 9.16 23.67
N GLN A 22 1.03 8.63 22.63
CA GLN A 22 -0.41 8.70 22.38
C GLN A 22 -1.13 7.46 22.91
N SER A 23 -2.46 7.54 23.05
CA SER A 23 -3.24 6.35 23.39
C SER A 23 -3.29 5.35 22.23
N PRO A 24 -3.54 4.04 22.48
CA PRO A 24 -3.66 3.04 21.40
C PRO A 24 -4.76 3.36 20.37
N GLN A 25 -5.81 4.07 20.78
CA GLN A 25 -6.87 4.51 19.87
C GLN A 25 -6.38 5.63 18.94
N GLU A 26 -5.66 6.61 19.48
CA GLU A 26 -5.08 7.70 18.69
C GLU A 26 -4.00 7.20 17.74
N GLU A 27 -3.11 6.32 18.20
CA GLU A 27 -2.08 5.68 17.36
C GLU A 27 -2.68 4.99 16.14
N ARG A 28 -3.77 4.24 16.34
CA ARG A 28 -4.49 3.61 15.24
C ARG A 28 -4.98 4.63 14.21
N LEU A 29 -5.53 5.75 14.66
CA LEU A 29 -6.00 6.81 13.76
C LEU A 29 -4.82 7.48 13.05
N LEU A 30 -3.73 7.78 13.76
CA LEU A 30 -2.53 8.40 13.19
C LEU A 30 -1.88 7.52 12.11
N ARG A 31 -1.77 6.21 12.35
CA ARG A 31 -1.24 5.25 11.36
C ARG A 31 -2.12 5.14 10.11
N LEU A 32 -3.44 5.28 10.27
CA LEU A 32 -4.34 5.37 9.12
C LEU A 32 -4.20 6.71 8.38
N LEU A 33 -4.02 7.82 9.10
CA LEU A 33 -3.82 9.13 8.50
C LEU A 33 -2.48 9.25 7.76
N LYS A 34 -1.43 8.56 8.23
CA LYS A 34 -0.12 8.49 7.58
C LYS A 34 -0.23 8.11 6.10
N LEU A 35 -1.17 7.24 5.74
CA LEU A 35 -1.43 6.87 4.34
C LEU A 35 -1.69 8.07 3.43
N SER A 36 -2.41 9.09 3.93
CA SER A 36 -2.71 10.28 3.13
C SER A 36 -1.47 11.16 2.92
N GLU A 37 -0.55 11.16 3.88
CA GLU A 37 0.75 11.82 3.78
C GLU A 37 1.58 11.15 2.67
N GLU A 38 1.79 9.82 2.75
CA GLU A 38 2.58 9.07 1.78
C GLU A 38 2.02 9.16 0.35
N ILE A 39 0.69 9.13 0.19
CA ILE A 39 0.05 9.33 -1.12
C ILE A 39 0.35 10.74 -1.67
N GLY A 40 0.42 11.73 -0.79
CA GLY A 40 0.83 13.10 -1.14
C GLY A 40 2.27 13.16 -1.63
N GLU A 41 3.17 12.43 -0.97
CA GLU A 41 4.59 12.34 -1.32
C GLU A 41 4.80 11.65 -2.67
N VAL A 42 4.08 10.55 -2.96
CA VAL A 42 4.03 9.96 -4.31
C VAL A 42 3.63 10.99 -5.36
N GLY A 43 2.59 11.80 -5.06
CA GLY A 43 2.14 12.86 -5.96
C GLY A 43 3.22 13.93 -6.20
N ALA A 44 3.91 14.34 -5.14
CA ALA A 44 5.02 15.29 -5.22
C ALA A 44 6.20 14.74 -6.04
N ALA A 45 6.57 13.48 -5.82
CA ALA A 45 7.63 12.80 -6.56
C ALA A 45 7.28 12.68 -8.05
N VAL A 46 6.04 12.31 -8.39
CA VAL A 46 5.59 12.25 -9.81
C VAL A 46 5.66 13.61 -10.48
N ILE A 47 5.15 14.67 -9.82
CA ILE A 47 5.23 16.04 -10.34
C ILE A 47 6.70 16.46 -10.54
N GLY A 48 7.56 16.10 -9.60
CA GLY A 48 9.00 16.34 -9.66
C GLY A 48 9.70 15.57 -10.78
N ALA A 49 9.37 14.29 -10.99
CA ALA A 49 9.98 13.44 -12.00
C ALA A 49 9.55 13.78 -13.43
N THR A 50 8.32 14.26 -13.58
CA THR A 50 7.76 14.66 -14.88
C THR A 50 8.04 16.13 -15.23
N GLY A 51 8.56 16.91 -14.29
CA GLY A 51 8.84 18.33 -14.48
C GLY A 51 7.59 19.19 -14.71
N GLN A 52 6.41 18.73 -14.29
CA GLN A 52 5.12 19.39 -14.58
C GLN A 52 5.00 20.78 -13.95
N ASN A 53 5.80 21.10 -12.94
CA ASN A 53 5.86 22.43 -12.37
C ASN A 53 6.90 23.29 -13.12
N PRO A 54 6.48 24.23 -14.00
CA PRO A 54 7.40 25.02 -14.82
C PRO A 54 8.31 25.94 -14.00
N ARG A 55 8.00 26.21 -12.72
CA ARG A 55 8.86 27.01 -11.84
C ARG A 55 10.02 26.22 -11.23
N LYS A 56 9.92 24.88 -11.19
CA LYS A 56 10.91 24.01 -10.53
C LYS A 56 11.64 23.08 -11.50
N GLY A 57 11.07 22.80 -12.67
CA GLY A 57 11.64 21.82 -13.60
C GLY A 57 11.61 20.40 -13.01
N VAL A 58 12.53 19.55 -13.46
CA VAL A 58 12.68 18.17 -12.94
C VAL A 58 13.43 18.22 -11.62
N THR A 59 12.81 17.74 -10.55
CA THR A 59 13.38 17.74 -9.18
C THR A 59 13.50 16.37 -8.57
N HIS A 60 12.84 15.36 -9.13
CA HIS A 60 12.86 13.98 -8.68
C HIS A 60 13.12 13.07 -9.87
N THR A 61 13.34 11.80 -9.59
CA THR A 61 13.49 10.71 -10.53
C THR A 61 12.32 9.75 -10.40
N TRP A 62 12.18 8.82 -11.36
CA TRP A 62 11.24 7.70 -11.21
C TRP A 62 11.69 6.68 -10.16
N GLU A 63 12.94 6.73 -9.70
CA GLU A 63 13.40 5.95 -8.55
C GLU A 63 12.82 6.53 -7.25
N ASP A 64 12.79 7.85 -7.11
CA ASP A 64 12.12 8.50 -5.97
C ASP A 64 10.64 8.11 -5.91
N VAL A 65 9.94 8.09 -7.05
CA VAL A 65 8.54 7.60 -7.10
C VAL A 65 8.41 6.16 -6.62
N GLN A 66 9.39 5.29 -6.90
CA GLN A 66 9.37 3.90 -6.41
C GLN A 66 9.56 3.84 -4.90
N HIS A 67 10.41 4.69 -4.33
CA HIS A 67 10.59 4.79 -2.88
C HIS A 67 9.29 5.23 -2.20
N GLU A 68 8.66 6.32 -2.68
CA GLU A 68 7.40 6.79 -2.10
C GLU A 68 6.27 5.74 -2.21
N LEU A 69 6.23 4.97 -3.30
CA LEU A 69 5.28 3.86 -3.41
C LEU A 69 5.56 2.74 -2.39
N CYS A 70 6.83 2.47 -2.07
CA CYS A 70 7.18 1.53 -1.01
C CYS A 70 6.72 2.06 0.35
N ASP A 71 6.87 3.36 0.61
CA ASP A 71 6.45 3.98 1.88
C ASP A 71 4.94 3.93 2.07
N VAL A 72 4.14 4.13 1.01
CA VAL A 72 2.69 3.84 1.02
C VAL A 72 2.42 2.38 1.39
N VAL A 73 3.14 1.43 0.79
CA VAL A 73 2.95 0.00 1.06
C VAL A 73 3.29 -0.34 2.51
N PHE A 74 4.43 0.15 3.02
CA PHE A 74 4.85 -0.08 4.40
C PHE A 74 3.87 0.52 5.40
N SER A 75 3.45 1.77 5.18
CA SER A 75 2.43 2.44 5.99
C SER A 75 1.11 1.66 6.00
N ALA A 76 0.70 1.08 4.87
CA ALA A 76 -0.51 0.25 4.80
C ALA A 76 -0.37 -1.06 5.57
N LEU A 77 0.78 -1.72 5.51
CA LEU A 77 1.04 -2.95 6.25
C LEU A 77 1.10 -2.70 7.77
N VAL A 78 1.76 -1.62 8.20
CA VAL A 78 1.80 -1.17 9.61
C VAL A 78 0.39 -0.85 10.12
N ALA A 79 -0.40 -0.11 9.34
CA ALA A 79 -1.78 0.20 9.68
C ALA A 79 -2.63 -1.09 9.79
N LEU A 80 -2.50 -2.02 8.84
CA LEU A 80 -3.22 -3.29 8.89
C LEU A 80 -2.83 -4.13 10.12
N ARG A 81 -1.53 -4.20 10.46
CA ARG A 81 -1.05 -4.89 11.66
C ARG A 81 -1.51 -4.25 12.96
N THR A 82 -1.67 -2.93 12.98
CA THR A 82 -2.25 -2.20 14.11
C THR A 82 -3.74 -2.51 14.30
N LEU A 83 -4.47 -2.79 13.20
CA LEU A 83 -5.90 -3.13 13.25
C LEU A 83 -6.16 -4.57 13.67
N THR A 84 -5.27 -5.50 13.33
CA THR A 84 -5.46 -6.92 13.62
C THR A 84 -4.13 -7.65 13.77
N PRO A 85 -4.03 -8.57 14.74
CA PRO A 85 -2.84 -9.39 14.85
C PRO A 85 -2.66 -10.39 13.70
N ASP A 86 -3.75 -10.72 13.00
CA ASP A 86 -3.78 -11.67 11.89
C ASP A 86 -3.50 -11.00 10.52
N ALA A 87 -2.84 -9.85 10.49
CA ALA A 87 -2.66 -9.03 9.29
C ALA A 87 -2.10 -9.80 8.09
N ALA A 88 -1.13 -10.70 8.33
CA ALA A 88 -0.56 -11.56 7.29
C ALA A 88 -1.60 -12.43 6.60
N ARG A 89 -2.49 -13.05 7.39
CA ARG A 89 -3.58 -13.89 6.89
C ARG A 89 -4.61 -13.04 6.16
N VAL A 90 -5.03 -11.92 6.76
CA VAL A 90 -6.00 -11.00 6.14
C VAL A 90 -5.53 -10.50 4.78
N PHE A 91 -4.25 -10.12 4.67
CA PHE A 91 -3.66 -9.71 3.41
C PHE A 91 -3.65 -10.84 2.38
N ALA A 92 -3.18 -12.04 2.77
CA ALA A 92 -3.10 -13.19 1.88
C ALA A 92 -4.49 -13.62 1.36
N ASP A 93 -5.49 -13.68 2.24
CA ASP A 93 -6.87 -14.01 1.89
C ASP A 93 -7.45 -12.97 0.90
N ARG A 94 -7.19 -11.67 1.16
CA ARG A 94 -7.64 -10.60 0.27
C ARG A 94 -6.96 -10.66 -1.10
N LEU A 95 -5.66 -10.94 -1.14
CA LEU A 95 -4.91 -11.09 -2.38
C LEU A 95 -5.47 -12.26 -3.22
N ALA A 96 -5.64 -13.44 -2.60
CA ALA A 96 -6.20 -14.61 -3.26
C ALA A 96 -7.60 -14.33 -3.82
N TYR A 97 -8.44 -13.61 -3.07
CA TYR A 97 -9.75 -13.17 -3.55
C TYR A 97 -9.67 -12.28 -4.80
N VAL A 98 -8.76 -11.30 -4.82
CA VAL A 98 -8.58 -10.39 -5.97
C VAL A 98 -8.06 -11.14 -7.19
N GLU A 99 -7.12 -12.08 -7.00
CA GLU A 99 -6.57 -12.92 -8.07
C GLU A 99 -7.66 -13.80 -8.71
N GLN A 100 -8.44 -14.50 -7.88
CA GLN A 100 -9.56 -15.32 -8.35
C GLN A 100 -10.58 -14.49 -9.14
N ARG A 101 -10.96 -13.31 -8.61
CA ARG A 101 -11.91 -12.42 -9.28
C ARG A 101 -11.38 -11.92 -10.62
N SER A 102 -10.10 -11.55 -10.68
CA SER A 102 -9.47 -11.06 -11.92
C SER A 102 -9.32 -12.16 -12.96
N ALA A 103 -9.09 -13.41 -12.56
CA ALA A 103 -9.09 -14.56 -13.46
C ALA A 103 -10.48 -14.87 -14.01
N ALA A 104 -11.53 -14.79 -13.17
CA ALA A 104 -12.91 -15.00 -13.58
C ALA A 104 -13.38 -13.97 -14.63
N SER A 105 -13.04 -12.68 -14.45
CA SER A 105 -13.36 -11.62 -15.41
C SER A 105 -12.65 -11.74 -16.77
N ARG A 106 -11.62 -12.59 -16.88
CA ARG A 106 -10.85 -12.82 -18.12
C ARG A 106 -11.34 -14.03 -18.93
N ARG A 107 -12.25 -14.86 -18.40
CA ARG A 107 -12.85 -15.94 -19.19
C ARG A 107 -13.83 -15.33 -20.20
N PRO A 108 -13.68 -15.59 -21.52
CA PRO A 108 -14.64 -15.10 -22.51
C PRO A 108 -16.03 -15.69 -22.27
N ASP A 109 -17.05 -14.89 -22.55
CA ASP A 109 -18.48 -15.26 -22.68
C ASP A 109 -18.59 -16.58 -23.45
N ASP A 110 -19.09 -17.65 -22.81
CA ASP A 110 -19.55 -18.89 -23.44
C ASP A 110 -20.80 -18.56 -24.28
N ARG A 111 -20.61 -17.79 -25.35
CA ARG A 111 -21.68 -17.48 -26.28
C ARG A 111 -21.76 -18.66 -27.26
N PRO A 112 -22.87 -19.43 -27.28
CA PRO A 112 -22.99 -20.55 -28.20
C PRO A 112 -22.87 -20.03 -29.64
N PRO A 113 -22.27 -20.82 -30.55
CA PRO A 113 -22.08 -20.41 -31.93
C PRO A 113 -23.44 -20.09 -32.55
N ALA A 114 -23.55 -18.93 -33.20
CA ALA A 114 -24.74 -18.57 -33.95
C ALA A 114 -24.94 -19.61 -35.05
N ASP A 115 -26.06 -20.34 -34.96
CA ASP A 115 -26.51 -21.29 -35.97
C ASP A 115 -26.54 -20.60 -37.35
N ARG A 116 -25.92 -21.26 -38.34
CA ARG A 116 -26.00 -20.90 -39.75
C ARG A 116 -27.15 -21.62 -40.42
#